data_AF-A0A0R1H9W2-F1
#
_entry.id   AF-A0A0R1H9W2-F1
#
_cell.length_a   1.000
_cell.length_b   1.000
_cell.length_c   1.000
_cell.angle_alpha   90.00
_cell.angle_beta   90.00
_cell.angle_gamma   90.00
#
_symmetry.space_group_name_H-M   'P 1'
#
loop_
_entity.id
_entity.type
_entity.pdbx_description
1 polymer ?
#
loop_
_entity_poly.entity_id
_entity_poly.type
_entity_poly.pdbx_seq_one_letter_code
_entity_poly.pdbx_strand_id
1 'polypeptide(L)'
;MRKSMLQFWVAIGLVVLLFLDGSLDYLFQDHFLVYPNMMQSRLVVMAVVMLVFFLPKWQHQLVTLMVIGFLFDLFYTGILGIYIFLLPLIWLFTTYIEGFFQATLPAIGAIYLIDLTLLETMTYMLNSFMGLTDMSVATFIPSVLGMTLLLNVMLFVILYFPFRGLLLKLEMISV
;
A
#
# COMPACT_ATOMS: atom_id res chain seq x y z
N MET A 1 27.87 -2.50 -3.35
CA MET A 1 27.50 -1.25 -4.05
C MET A 1 26.23 -1.38 -4.90
N ARG A 2 26.00 -2.44 -5.69
CA ARG A 2 24.76 -2.54 -6.52
C ARG A 2 23.46 -2.75 -5.72
N LYS A 3 23.46 -3.65 -4.72
CA LYS A 3 22.28 -3.86 -3.83
C LYS A 3 21.87 -2.61 -3.04
N SER A 4 22.84 -1.78 -2.63
CA SER A 4 22.55 -0.51 -1.94
C SER A 4 21.95 0.54 -2.87
N MET A 5 22.23 0.48 -4.19
CA MET A 5 21.57 1.36 -5.16
C MET A 5 20.12 0.95 -5.41
N LEU A 6 19.84 -0.37 -5.48
CA LEU A 6 18.46 -0.86 -5.57
C LEU A 6 17.61 -0.36 -4.38
N GLN A 7 18.13 -0.55 -3.17
CA GLN A 7 17.50 -0.09 -1.93
C GLN A 7 17.17 1.40 -1.97
N PHE A 8 18.14 2.22 -2.40
CA PHE A 8 17.97 3.66 -2.51
C PHE A 8 16.87 4.03 -3.51
N TRP A 9 16.85 3.42 -4.69
CA TRP A 9 15.82 3.70 -5.70
C TRP A 9 14.43 3.22 -5.28
N VAL A 10 14.33 2.07 -4.62
CA VAL A 10 13.05 1.60 -4.07
C VAL A 10 12.54 2.55 -2.98
N ALA A 11 13.40 2.96 -2.05
CA ALA A 11 13.01 3.90 -1.00
C ALA A 11 12.53 5.23 -1.58
N ILE A 12 13.24 5.78 -2.56
CA ILE A 12 12.80 6.99 -3.27
C ILE A 12 11.46 6.75 -3.97
N GLY A 13 11.30 5.63 -4.67
CA GLY A 13 10.05 5.28 -5.34
C GLY A 13 8.87 5.23 -4.35
N LEU A 14 9.04 4.59 -3.19
CA LEU A 14 8.02 4.53 -2.15
C LEU A 14 7.69 5.91 -1.57
N VAL A 15 8.68 6.78 -1.36
CA VAL A 15 8.45 8.17 -0.92
C VAL A 15 7.66 8.96 -1.97
N VAL A 16 8.03 8.84 -3.26
CA VAL A 16 7.29 9.50 -4.34
C VAL A 16 5.85 9.02 -4.39
N LEU A 17 5.62 7.71 -4.26
CA LEU A 17 4.28 7.14 -4.24
C LEU A 17 3.48 7.56 -3.02
N LEU A 18 4.12 7.68 -1.86
CA LEU A 18 3.50 8.21 -0.65
C LEU A 18 2.97 9.62 -0.91
N PHE A 19 3.78 10.52 -1.48
CA PHE A 19 3.32 11.87 -1.82
C PHE A 19 2.23 11.87 -2.90
N LEU A 20 2.28 10.94 -3.86
CA LEU A 20 1.25 10.78 -4.87
C LEU A 20 -0.07 10.31 -4.26
N ASP A 21 -0.07 9.38 -3.30
CA ASP A 21 -1.26 8.96 -2.56
C ASP A 21 -1.94 10.19 -1.93
N GLY A 22 -1.19 10.97 -1.16
CA GLY A 22 -1.72 12.20 -0.56
C GLY A 22 -2.18 13.24 -1.56
N SER A 23 -1.48 13.37 -2.69
CA SER A 23 -1.84 14.32 -3.74
C SER A 23 -3.14 13.92 -4.42
N LEU A 24 -3.37 12.62 -4.67
CA LEU A 24 -4.62 12.12 -5.25
C LEU A 24 -5.77 12.34 -4.28
N ASP A 25 -5.61 11.98 -3.01
CA ASP A 25 -6.64 12.16 -1.99
C ASP A 25 -6.99 13.65 -1.81
N TYR A 26 -6.00 14.54 -1.87
CA TYR A 26 -6.22 15.99 -1.81
C TYR A 26 -6.91 16.55 -3.07
N LEU A 27 -6.44 16.19 -4.27
CA LEU A 27 -6.99 16.70 -5.53
C LEU A 27 -8.44 16.26 -5.74
N PHE A 28 -8.78 15.05 -5.30
CA PHE A 28 -10.11 14.49 -5.43
C PHE A 28 -10.89 14.52 -4.11
N GLN A 29 -10.48 15.32 -3.13
CA GLN A 29 -11.11 15.36 -1.79
C GLN A 29 -12.63 15.55 -1.85
N ASP A 30 -13.12 16.36 -2.78
CA ASP A 30 -14.57 16.64 -2.97
C ASP A 30 -15.36 15.42 -3.48
N HIS A 31 -14.68 14.38 -3.94
CA HIS A 31 -15.26 13.13 -4.45
C HIS A 31 -14.87 11.92 -3.60
N PHE A 32 -13.65 11.92 -3.05
CA PHE A 32 -13.06 10.79 -2.32
C PHE A 32 -13.28 10.85 -0.83
N LEU A 33 -13.45 12.03 -0.23
CA LEU A 33 -13.52 12.18 1.24
C LEU A 33 -14.91 12.63 1.72
N VAL A 34 -15.90 12.65 0.84
CA VAL A 34 -17.27 13.08 1.17
C VAL A 34 -18.09 11.89 1.63
N TYR A 35 -18.56 11.93 2.89
CA TYR A 35 -19.50 10.95 3.40
C TYR A 35 -20.75 10.87 2.50
N PRO A 36 -21.21 9.67 2.09
CA PRO A 36 -20.86 8.36 2.63
C PRO A 36 -19.71 7.63 1.90
N ASN A 37 -19.05 8.24 0.93
CA ASN A 37 -18.04 7.58 0.10
C ASN A 37 -16.64 8.07 0.45
N MET A 38 -16.01 7.39 1.41
CA MET A 38 -14.64 7.67 1.84
C MET A 38 -13.67 6.70 1.14
N MET A 39 -13.19 7.10 -0.03
CA MET A 39 -12.17 6.43 -0.81
C MET A 39 -10.79 6.95 -0.43
N GLN A 40 -9.81 6.05 -0.28
CA GLN A 40 -8.42 6.42 -0.06
C GLN A 40 -7.52 5.77 -1.11
N SER A 41 -6.58 6.53 -1.66
CA SER A 41 -5.55 5.97 -2.53
C SER A 41 -4.55 5.14 -1.73
N ARG A 42 -4.16 3.98 -2.25
CA ARG A 42 -3.25 3.02 -1.59
C ARG A 42 -2.13 2.56 -2.54
N LEU A 43 -1.56 3.49 -3.31
CA LEU A 43 -0.45 3.25 -4.23
C LEU A 43 0.80 2.71 -3.52
N VAL A 44 1.08 3.16 -2.29
CA VAL A 44 2.19 2.59 -1.49
C VAL A 44 1.98 1.10 -1.26
N VAL A 45 0.76 0.67 -0.93
CA VAL A 45 0.43 -0.75 -0.70
C VAL A 45 0.57 -1.53 -2.01
N MET A 46 0.06 -0.98 -3.11
CA MET A 46 0.23 -1.57 -4.44
C MET A 46 1.72 -1.79 -4.77
N ALA A 47 2.56 -0.78 -4.50
CA ALA A 47 3.99 -0.89 -4.71
C ALA A 47 4.61 -1.97 -3.82
N VAL A 48 4.26 -2.03 -2.53
CA VAL A 48 4.74 -3.07 -1.61
C VAL A 48 4.43 -4.46 -2.19
N VAL A 49 3.20 -4.70 -2.64
CA VAL A 49 2.81 -5.99 -3.24
C VAL A 49 3.63 -6.28 -4.49
N MET A 50 3.75 -5.32 -5.40
CA MET A 50 4.52 -5.52 -6.63
C MET A 50 6.02 -5.71 -6.38
N LEU A 51 6.59 -5.06 -5.36
CA LEU A 51 7.98 -5.22 -4.97
C LEU A 51 8.28 -6.65 -4.51
N VAL A 52 7.32 -7.32 -3.85
CA VAL A 52 7.43 -8.74 -3.46
C VAL A 52 7.66 -9.61 -4.69
N PHE A 53 6.80 -9.47 -5.70
CA PHE A 53 6.80 -10.34 -6.89
C PHE A 53 7.91 -10.05 -7.91
N PHE A 54 8.41 -8.82 -7.98
CA PHE A 54 9.31 -8.39 -9.06
C PHE A 54 10.72 -8.02 -8.63
N LEU A 55 11.02 -7.92 -7.33
CA LEU A 55 12.38 -7.62 -6.88
C LEU A 55 12.89 -8.67 -5.89
N PRO A 56 14.20 -9.01 -5.94
CA PRO A 56 14.79 -9.89 -4.96
C PRO A 56 14.81 -9.23 -3.59
N LYS A 57 14.53 -10.00 -2.53
CA LYS A 57 14.58 -9.53 -1.13
C LYS A 57 15.95 -8.91 -0.80
N TRP A 58 15.94 -7.81 -0.05
CA TRP A 58 17.15 -7.07 0.30
C TRP A 58 17.30 -6.79 1.81
N GLN A 59 18.52 -6.48 2.23
CA GLN A 59 18.82 -6.15 3.63
C GLN A 59 18.09 -4.87 4.08
N HIS A 60 17.51 -4.85 5.28
CA HIS A 60 16.79 -3.69 5.84
C HIS A 60 15.48 -3.31 5.15
N GLN A 61 14.88 -4.24 4.40
CA GLN A 61 13.57 -4.01 3.79
C GLN A 61 12.46 -3.65 4.79
N LEU A 62 12.34 -4.40 5.89
CA LEU A 62 11.37 -4.11 6.94
C LEU A 62 11.62 -2.74 7.57
N VAL A 63 12.89 -2.34 7.74
CA VAL A 63 13.25 -1.00 8.24
C VAL A 63 12.82 0.08 7.26
N THR A 64 13.03 -0.13 5.96
CA THR A 64 12.56 0.78 4.91
C THR A 64 11.05 0.96 5.00
N LEU A 65 10.30 -0.13 5.11
CA LEU A 65 8.84 -0.08 5.22
C LEU A 65 8.35 0.54 6.52
N MET A 66 9.04 0.32 7.64
CA MET A 66 8.75 1.00 8.90
C MET A 66 8.97 2.52 8.78
N VAL A 67 10.04 2.96 8.10
CA VAL A 67 10.29 4.39 7.86
C VAL A 67 9.22 4.97 6.94
N ILE A 68 8.84 4.29 5.87
CA ILE A 68 7.74 4.74 5.00
C ILE A 68 6.42 4.79 5.76
N GLY A 69 6.13 3.80 6.61
CA GLY A 69 4.95 3.78 7.46
C GLY A 69 4.96 4.90 8.50
N PHE A 70 6.13 5.23 9.05
CA PHE A 70 6.31 6.38 9.95
C PHE A 70 5.98 7.69 9.26
N LEU A 71 6.47 7.88 8.03
CA LEU A 71 6.13 9.06 7.24
C LEU A 71 4.63 9.09 6.92
N PHE A 72 4.03 7.94 6.59
CA PHE A 72 2.60 7.86 6.30
C PHE A 72 1.76 8.27 7.52
N ASP A 73 2.08 7.74 8.70
CA ASP A 73 1.43 8.11 9.95
C ASP A 73 1.58 9.61 10.26
N LEU A 74 2.78 10.16 10.05
CA LEU A 74 3.08 11.56 10.31
C LEU A 74 2.31 12.53 9.38
N PHE A 75 2.17 12.18 8.10
CA PHE A 75 1.59 13.08 7.09
C PHE A 75 0.09 12.89 6.87
N TYR A 76 -0.46 11.70 7.06
CA TYR A 76 -1.85 11.39 6.68
C TYR A 76 -2.77 11.05 7.85
N THR A 77 -2.32 10.28 8.83
CA THR A 77 -3.20 9.84 9.93
C THR A 77 -3.13 10.75 11.15
N GLY A 78 -1.98 11.40 11.38
CA GLY A 78 -1.70 12.15 12.61
C GLY A 78 -1.51 11.25 13.84
N ILE A 79 -1.55 9.92 13.67
CA ILE A 79 -1.45 8.92 14.74
C ILE A 79 -0.25 8.03 14.46
N LEU A 80 0.79 8.14 15.28
CA LEU A 80 1.98 7.32 15.14
C LEU A 80 1.70 5.87 15.53
N GLY A 81 2.00 4.93 14.64
CA GLY A 81 2.05 3.50 14.93
C GLY A 81 1.24 2.65 13.98
N ILE A 82 0.15 3.15 13.37
CA ILE A 82 -0.72 2.33 12.55
C ILE A 82 0.03 1.82 11.31
N TYR A 83 0.50 2.71 10.45
CA TYR A 83 1.18 2.33 9.20
C TYR A 83 2.62 1.88 9.44
N ILE A 84 3.28 2.35 10.50
CA ILE A 84 4.61 1.84 10.91
C ILE A 84 4.60 0.32 11.08
N PHE A 85 3.53 -0.24 11.66
CA PHE A 85 3.40 -1.68 11.86
C PHE A 85 2.68 -2.38 10.71
N LEU A 86 1.64 -1.77 10.14
CA LEU A 86 0.85 -2.42 9.09
C LEU A 86 1.61 -2.58 7.77
N LEU A 87 2.44 -1.61 7.33
CA LEU A 87 3.18 -1.76 6.07
C LEU A 87 4.18 -2.94 6.08
N PRO A 88 5.04 -3.11 7.11
CA PRO A 88 5.85 -4.33 7.25
C PRO A 88 5.02 -5.60 7.36
N LEU A 89 3.86 -5.55 8.04
CA LEU A 89 2.97 -6.70 8.16
C LEU A 89 2.41 -7.13 6.80
N ILE A 90 1.95 -6.17 5.97
CA ILE A 90 1.53 -6.44 4.60
C ILE A 90 2.68 -7.10 3.84
N TRP A 91 3.88 -6.51 3.84
CA TRP A 91 5.03 -7.12 3.17
C TRP A 91 5.28 -8.57 3.60
N LEU A 92 5.26 -8.85 4.91
CA LEU A 92 5.47 -10.21 5.43
C LEU A 92 4.38 -11.17 4.98
N PHE A 93 3.12 -10.72 5.02
CA PHE A 93 1.98 -11.50 4.59
C PHE A 93 2.00 -11.78 3.08
N THR A 94 2.22 -10.75 2.24
CA THR A 94 2.36 -10.91 0.79
C THR A 94 3.55 -11.84 0.46
N THR A 95 4.69 -11.70 1.15
CA THR A 95 5.87 -12.57 0.98
C THR A 95 5.58 -14.03 1.33
N TYR A 96 4.74 -14.26 2.34
CA TYR A 96 4.30 -15.60 2.70
C TYR A 96 3.39 -16.19 1.62
N ILE A 97 2.46 -15.39 1.09
CA ILE A 97 1.49 -15.84 0.08
C ILE A 97 2.12 -16.03 -1.30
N GLU A 98 3.11 -15.21 -1.66
CA GLU A 98 3.80 -15.26 -2.95
C GLU A 98 4.25 -16.67 -3.31
N GLY A 99 4.74 -17.46 -2.33
CA GLY A 99 5.21 -18.83 -2.56
C GLY A 99 4.14 -19.80 -3.07
N PHE A 100 2.86 -19.46 -2.99
CA PHE A 100 1.75 -20.29 -3.46
C PHE A 100 1.23 -19.90 -4.86
N PHE A 101 1.68 -18.77 -5.43
CA PHE A 101 1.13 -18.21 -6.66
C PHE A 101 2.20 -17.87 -7.69
N GLN A 102 1.83 -17.94 -8.97
CA GLN A 102 2.66 -17.41 -10.05
C GLN A 102 2.44 -15.89 -10.19
N ALA A 103 3.50 -15.16 -10.57
CA ALA A 103 3.49 -13.71 -10.80
C ALA A 103 2.68 -13.31 -12.06
N THR A 104 1.36 -13.55 -12.03
CA THR A 104 0.40 -13.19 -13.08
C THR A 104 -0.45 -12.02 -12.62
N LEU A 105 -0.95 -11.21 -13.56
CA LEU A 105 -1.76 -10.03 -13.25
C LEU A 105 -2.97 -10.36 -12.34
N PRO A 106 -3.78 -11.40 -12.60
CA PRO A 106 -4.91 -11.74 -11.73
C PRO A 106 -4.48 -12.20 -10.34
N ALA A 107 -3.37 -12.95 -10.23
CA ALA A 107 -2.87 -13.42 -8.93
C ALA A 107 -2.38 -12.25 -8.07
N ILE A 108 -1.56 -11.37 -8.65
CA ILE A 108 -1.06 -10.17 -7.96
C ILE A 108 -2.22 -9.24 -7.59
N GLY A 109 -3.19 -9.05 -8.50
CA GLY A 109 -4.37 -8.24 -8.23
C GLY A 109 -5.23 -8.81 -7.10
N ALA A 110 -5.43 -10.14 -7.04
CA ALA A 110 -6.17 -10.79 -5.96
C ALA A 110 -5.46 -10.62 -4.61
N ILE A 111 -4.15 -10.83 -4.56
CA ILE A 111 -3.36 -10.65 -3.33
C ILE A 111 -3.39 -9.19 -2.89
N TYR A 112 -3.27 -8.25 -3.83
CA TYR A 112 -3.41 -6.83 -3.54
C TYR A 112 -4.76 -6.49 -2.90
N LEU A 113 -5.86 -7.05 -3.38
CA LEU A 113 -7.18 -6.81 -2.77
C LEU A 113 -7.32 -7.43 -1.38
N ILE A 114 -6.71 -8.59 -1.15
CA ILE A 114 -6.66 -9.19 0.19
C ILE A 114 -5.86 -8.28 1.14
N ASP A 115 -4.71 -7.77 0.69
CA ASP A 115 -3.84 -6.89 1.45
C ASP A 115 -4.52 -5.56 1.80
N LEU A 116 -5.25 -4.98 0.84
CA LEU A 116 -6.08 -3.81 1.10
C LEU A 116 -7.18 -4.09 2.11
N THR A 117 -7.87 -5.22 1.97
CA THR A 117 -8.94 -5.59 2.91
C THR A 117 -8.39 -5.76 4.31
N LEU A 118 -7.24 -6.41 4.46
CA LEU A 118 -6.53 -6.56 5.72
C LEU A 118 -6.13 -5.20 6.29
N LEU A 119 -5.51 -4.34 5.49
CA LEU A 119 -5.06 -3.01 5.90
C LEU A 119 -6.23 -2.14 6.39
N GLU A 120 -7.29 -2.00 5.60
CA GLU A 120 -8.45 -1.16 5.95
C GLU A 120 -9.15 -1.70 7.20
N THR A 121 -9.34 -3.01 7.28
CA THR A 121 -10.02 -3.63 8.43
C THR A 121 -9.20 -3.46 9.70
N MET A 122 -7.88 -3.68 9.65
CA MET A 122 -7.00 -3.48 10.81
C MET A 122 -6.95 -2.00 11.22
N THR A 123 -6.90 -1.09 10.23
CA THR A 123 -6.93 0.35 10.49
C THR A 123 -8.24 0.77 11.17
N TYR A 124 -9.38 0.28 10.69
CA TYR A 124 -10.68 0.51 11.32
C TYR A 124 -10.74 -0.06 12.74
N MET A 125 -10.26 -1.30 12.95
CA MET A 125 -10.22 -1.93 14.26
C MET A 125 -9.36 -1.15 15.25
N LEU A 126 -8.17 -0.70 14.84
CA LEU A 126 -7.26 0.09 15.68
C LEU A 126 -7.87 1.45 16.02
N ASN A 127 -8.44 2.15 15.04
CA ASN A 127 -9.11 3.43 15.29
C ASN A 127 -10.32 3.28 16.23
N SER A 128 -11.13 2.22 16.05
CA SER A 128 -12.26 1.96 16.94
C SER A 128 -11.80 1.61 18.36
N PHE A 129 -10.75 0.77 18.49
CA PHE A 129 -10.16 0.41 19.77
C PHE A 129 -9.57 1.63 20.51
N MET A 130 -8.97 2.57 19.79
CA MET A 130 -8.43 3.81 20.35
C MET A 130 -9.50 4.88 20.62
N GLY A 131 -10.77 4.62 20.29
CA GLY A 131 -11.86 5.60 20.44
C GLY A 131 -11.77 6.78 19.46
N LEU A 132 -11.13 6.59 18.31
CA LEU A 132 -10.92 7.60 17.28
C LEU A 132 -12.01 7.59 16.20
N THR A 133 -12.90 6.59 16.21
CA THR A 133 -14.05 6.51 15.31
C THR A 133 -15.24 5.86 16.00
N ASP A 134 -16.41 6.47 15.82
CA ASP A 134 -17.72 5.94 16.24
C ASP A 134 -18.48 5.25 15.09
N MET A 135 -17.83 5.11 13.93
CA MET A 135 -18.43 4.48 12.76
C MET A 135 -18.76 3.02 13.04
N SER A 136 -19.96 2.57 12.66
CA SER A 136 -20.36 1.17 12.79
C SER A 136 -19.75 0.31 11.67
N VAL A 137 -19.59 -1.00 11.92
CA VAL A 137 -19.11 -1.95 10.90
C VAL A 137 -20.02 -1.97 9.67
N ALA A 138 -21.34 -1.85 9.88
CA ALA A 138 -22.33 -1.82 8.81
C ALA A 138 -22.18 -0.59 7.89
N THR A 139 -21.63 0.50 8.41
CA THR A 139 -21.29 1.70 7.63
C THR A 139 -19.89 1.55 7.02
N PHE A 140 -18.91 1.08 7.78
CA PHE A 140 -17.52 0.94 7.34
C PHE A 140 -17.37 0.11 6.05
N ILE A 141 -18.06 -1.03 5.97
CA ILE A 141 -17.94 -1.94 4.83
C ILE A 141 -18.30 -1.25 3.49
N PRO A 142 -19.51 -0.71 3.31
CA PRO A 142 -19.88 -0.06 2.05
C PRO A 142 -19.22 1.32 1.86
N SER A 143 -19.03 2.09 2.93
CA SER A 143 -18.61 3.49 2.84
C SER A 143 -17.12 3.70 2.71
N VAL A 144 -16.31 2.84 3.32
CA VAL A 144 -14.85 2.98 3.36
C VAL A 144 -14.20 1.83 2.61
N LEU A 145 -14.42 0.59 3.07
CA LEU A 145 -13.73 -0.58 2.54
C LEU A 145 -14.08 -0.81 1.06
N GLY A 146 -15.36 -0.94 0.73
CA GLY A 146 -15.81 -1.22 -0.64
C GLY A 146 -15.41 -0.14 -1.63
N MET A 147 -15.54 1.13 -1.22
CA MET A 147 -15.19 2.29 -2.05
C MET A 147 -13.67 2.40 -2.27
N THR A 148 -12.87 2.19 -1.21
CA THR A 148 -11.40 2.17 -1.29
C THR A 148 -10.90 1.02 -2.17
N LEU A 149 -11.48 -0.18 -2.03
CA LEU A 149 -11.16 -1.31 -2.91
C LEU A 149 -11.46 -0.99 -4.37
N LEU A 150 -12.63 -0.41 -4.66
CA LEU A 150 -13.04 -0.05 -6.02
C LEU A 150 -12.03 0.91 -6.68
N LEU A 151 -11.70 2.00 -5.99
CA LEU A 151 -10.71 2.97 -6.48
C LEU A 151 -9.37 2.31 -6.76
N ASN A 152 -8.88 1.49 -5.82
CA ASN A 152 -7.57 0.89 -5.93
C ASN A 152 -7.51 -0.23 -6.98
N VAL A 153 -8.60 -0.94 -7.27
CA VAL A 153 -8.68 -1.85 -8.43
C VAL A 153 -8.50 -1.07 -9.73
N MET A 154 -9.18 0.06 -9.87
CA MET A 154 -9.06 0.90 -11.08
C MET A 154 -7.63 1.39 -11.25
N LEU A 155 -7.03 1.93 -10.17
CA LEU A 155 -5.64 2.36 -10.18
C LEU A 155 -4.68 1.23 -10.50
N PHE A 156 -4.90 0.04 -9.93
CA PHE A 156 -4.08 -1.15 -10.19
C PHE A 156 -4.09 -1.53 -11.67
N VAL A 157 -5.27 -1.61 -12.30
CA VAL A 157 -5.37 -1.98 -13.71
C VAL A 157 -4.62 -0.99 -14.61
N ILE A 158 -4.67 0.30 -14.29
CA ILE A 158 -3.99 1.36 -15.05
C ILE A 158 -2.48 1.34 -14.81
N LEU A 159 -2.05 1.19 -13.55
CA LEU A 159 -0.65 1.37 -13.14
C LEU A 159 0.17 0.08 -13.13
N TYR A 160 -0.46 -1.09 -13.23
CA TYR A 160 0.24 -2.37 -13.16
C TYR A 160 1.36 -2.49 -14.21
N PHE A 161 1.06 -2.20 -15.49
CA PHE A 161 2.05 -2.31 -16.57
C PHE A 161 3.21 -1.32 -16.44
N PRO A 162 3.00 -0.01 -16.20
CA PRO A 162 4.12 0.91 -16.04
C PRO A 162 4.95 0.58 -14.79
N PHE A 163 4.33 0.17 -13.69
CA PHE A 163 5.06 -0.24 -12.49
C PHE A 163 5.89 -1.50 -12.73
N ARG A 164 5.30 -2.53 -13.33
CA ARG A 164 6.03 -3.76 -13.68
C ARG A 164 7.24 -3.46 -14.56
N GLY A 165 7.08 -2.60 -15.57
CA GLY A 165 8.18 -2.19 -16.43
C GLY A 165 9.29 -1.45 -15.68
N LEU A 166 8.96 -0.60 -14.72
CA LEU A 166 9.93 0.11 -13.88
C LEU A 166 10.67 -0.85 -12.94
N LEU A 167 9.96 -1.77 -12.29
CA LEU A 167 10.54 -2.74 -11.36
C LEU A 167 11.49 -3.71 -12.06
N LEU A 168 11.14 -4.24 -13.24
CA LEU A 168 12.03 -5.10 -14.01
C LEU A 168 13.31 -4.36 -14.47
N LYS A 169 13.20 -3.06 -14.78
CA LYS A 169 14.39 -2.23 -15.07
C LYS A 169 15.29 -2.07 -13.84
N LEU A 170 14.70 -1.86 -12.66
CA LEU A 170 15.45 -1.78 -11.41
C LEU A 170 16.12 -3.12 -11.07
N GLU A 171 15.44 -4.23 -11.31
CA GLU A 171 16.00 -5.57 -11.12
C GLU A 171 17.28 -5.77 -11.96
N MET A 172 17.25 -5.41 -13.25
CA MET A 172 18.41 -5.52 -14.14
C MET A 172 19.62 -4.68 -13.69
N ILE A 173 19.41 -3.53 -13.05
CA ILE A 173 20.49 -2.68 -12.53
C ILE A 173 21.15 -3.30 -11.28
N SER A 174 20.42 -4.19 -10.60
CA SER A 174 20.86 -4.81 -9.35
C SER A 174 21.72 -6.06 -9.53
N VAL A 175 21.65 -6.70 -10.71
CA VAL A 175 22.49 -7.84 -11.16
C VAL A 175 23.83 -7.33 -11.68
#